data_AF-A0A6P2DI84-F1
#
_entry.id   AF-A0A6P2DI84-F1
#
_cell.length_a   1.000
_cell.length_b   1.000
_cell.length_c   1.000
_cell.angle_alpha   90.00
_cell.angle_beta   90.00
_cell.angle_gamma   90.00
#
_symmetry.space_group_name_H-M   'P 1'
#
loop_
_entity.id
_entity.type
_entity.pdbx_description
1 polymer ?
#
loop_
_entity_poly.entity_id
_entity_poly.type
_entity_poly.pdbx_seq_one_letter_code
_entity_poly.pdbx_strand_id
1 'polypeptide(L)'
;MSLLEERLARDEGLLVALVAREAIKEHYEIEEFARLVGRESLTCREWARRGRIRADKKLSGRGAHARWVVSHDELLRYRKEGLLPVNRITDLMA
;
A
#
# COMPACT_ATOMS: atom_id res chain seq x y z
N MET A 1 42.25 -1.81 3.03
CA MET A 1 41.12 -2.59 3.56
C MET A 1 41.19 -3.99 2.98
N SER A 2 40.73 -5.00 3.72
CA SER A 2 40.64 -6.37 3.22
C SER A 2 39.46 -6.53 2.26
N LEU A 3 39.51 -7.53 1.39
CA LEU A 3 38.41 -7.89 0.47
C LEU A 3 37.08 -8.14 1.23
N LEU A 4 37.16 -8.64 2.46
CA LEU A 4 35.99 -8.86 3.31
C LEU A 4 35.37 -7.53 3.77
N GLU A 5 36.20 -6.55 4.14
CA GLU A 5 35.76 -5.21 4.55
C GLU A 5 35.08 -4.48 3.39
N GLU A 6 35.60 -4.61 2.16
CA GLU A 6 35.00 -4.03 0.96
C GLU A 6 33.64 -4.66 0.63
N ARG A 7 33.51 -5.99 0.79
CA ARG A 7 32.24 -6.68 0.58
C ARG A 7 31.20 -6.27 1.62
N LEU A 8 31.60 -6.20 2.90
CA LEU A 8 30.70 -5.79 3.98
C LEU A 8 30.19 -4.36 3.79
N ALA A 9 31.07 -3.42 3.44
CA ALA A 9 30.66 -2.03 3.18
C ALA A 9 29.68 -1.91 2.01
N ARG A 10 29.86 -2.72 0.95
CA ARG A 10 28.92 -2.78 -0.18
C ARG A 10 27.57 -3.35 0.25
N ASP A 11 27.57 -4.44 1.00
CA ASP A 11 26.32 -5.09 1.44
C ASP A 11 25.57 -4.21 2.44
N GLU A 12 26.26 -3.53 3.36
CA GLU A 12 25.66 -2.52 4.25
C GLU A 12 25.03 -1.37 3.46
N GLY A 13 25.71 -0.85 2.44
CA GLY A 13 25.15 0.20 1.58
C GLY A 13 23.86 -0.23 0.87
N LEU A 14 23.80 -1.48 0.39
CA LEU A 14 22.61 -2.04 -0.24
C LEU A 14 21.47 -2.24 0.78
N LEU A 15 21.78 -2.71 1.99
CA LEU A 15 20.79 -2.89 3.06
C LEU A 15 20.20 -1.55 3.51
N VAL A 16 21.03 -0.53 3.72
CA VAL A 16 20.56 0.82 4.06
C VAL A 16 19.65 1.37 2.97
N ALA A 17 20.00 1.19 1.70
CA ALA A 17 19.17 1.63 0.57
C ALA A 17 17.82 0.89 0.51
N LEU A 18 17.77 -0.40 0.87
CA LEU A 18 16.52 -1.17 0.94
C LEU A 18 15.65 -0.74 2.12
N VAL A 19 16.22 -0.59 3.31
CA VAL A 19 15.50 -0.14 4.51
C VAL A 19 14.97 1.28 4.35
N ALA A 20 15.76 2.19 3.78
CA ALA A 20 15.33 3.56 3.51
C ALA A 20 14.16 3.64 2.51
N ARG A 21 13.98 2.62 1.65
CA ARG A 21 12.87 2.52 0.69
C ARG A 21 11.59 1.95 1.31
N GLU A 22 11.68 1.19 2.40
CA GLU A 22 10.55 0.53 3.06
C GLU A 22 10.33 1.03 4.49
N ALA A 23 10.13 2.34 4.66
CA ALA A 23 9.48 2.82 5.88
C ALA A 23 8.04 2.26 5.92
N ILE A 24 7.83 1.21 6.71
CA ILE A 24 6.52 0.60 6.93
C ILE A 24 5.60 1.67 7.51
N LYS A 25 4.55 2.01 6.76
CA LYS A 25 3.50 2.91 7.22
C LYS A 25 2.34 2.07 7.69
N GLU A 26 1.71 2.47 8.78
CA GLU A 26 0.47 1.85 9.25
C GLU A 26 -0.65 1.99 8.21
N HIS A 27 -0.68 3.12 7.49
CA HIS A 27 -1.67 3.44 6.48
C HIS A 27 -1.03 4.06 5.23
N TYR A 28 -1.59 3.72 4.07
CA TYR A 28 -1.20 4.23 2.75
C TYR A 28 -2.38 4.96 2.12
N GLU A 29 -2.15 6.14 1.53
CA GLU A 29 -3.14 6.72 0.61
C GLU A 29 -3.26 5.85 -0.65
N ILE A 30 -4.39 5.95 -1.37
CA ILE A 30 -4.66 5.15 -2.57
C ILE A 30 -3.54 5.27 -3.62
N GLU A 31 -3.02 6.47 -3.80
CA GLU A 31 -1.96 6.77 -4.77
C GLU A 31 -0.66 6.04 -4.40
N GLU A 32 -0.38 5.86 -3.11
CA GLU A 32 0.77 5.13 -2.63
C GLU A 32 0.56 3.62 -2.70
N PHE A 33 -0.60 3.14 -2.26
CA PHE A 33 -1.00 1.74 -2.41
C PHE A 33 -0.89 1.30 -3.88
N ALA A 34 -1.39 2.13 -4.81
CA ALA A 34 -1.35 1.87 -6.25
C ALA A 34 0.09 1.66 -6.77
N ARG A 35 1.04 2.51 -6.35
CA ARG A 35 2.47 2.33 -6.67
C ARG A 35 3.02 1.01 -6.11
N LEU A 36 2.67 0.67 -4.87
CA LEU A 36 3.16 -0.52 -4.17
C LEU A 36 2.63 -1.84 -4.76
N VAL A 37 1.50 -1.81 -5.46
CA VAL A 37 0.87 -2.98 -6.10
C VAL A 37 0.97 -2.99 -7.63
N GLY A 38 1.63 -2.00 -8.22
CA GLY A 38 1.83 -1.89 -9.67
C GLY A 38 0.53 -1.65 -10.45
N ARG A 39 -0.33 -0.75 -9.96
CA ARG A 39 -1.65 -0.44 -10.55
C ARG A 39 -1.89 1.06 -10.63
N GLU A 40 -2.92 1.44 -11.37
CA GLU A 40 -3.38 2.83 -11.42
C GLU A 40 -4.21 3.21 -10.20
N SER A 41 -4.06 4.44 -9.72
CA SER A 41 -4.79 4.96 -8.56
C SER A 41 -6.31 4.94 -8.77
N LEU A 42 -6.80 5.20 -9.99
CA LEU A 42 -8.22 5.12 -10.33
C LEU A 42 -8.76 3.69 -10.13
N THR A 43 -8.01 2.69 -10.60
CA THR A 43 -8.36 1.27 -10.43
C THR A 43 -8.42 0.89 -8.95
N CYS A 44 -7.43 1.29 -8.16
CA CYS A 44 -7.43 1.02 -6.72
C CYS A 44 -8.56 1.77 -5.97
N ARG A 45 -8.94 2.97 -6.43
CA ARG A 45 -10.09 3.71 -5.89
C ARG A 45 -11.41 3.00 -6.19
N GLU A 46 -11.57 2.43 -7.40
CA GLU A 46 -12.72 1.58 -7.72
C GLU A 46 -12.76 0.33 -6.85
N TRP A 47 -11.61 -0.29 -6.58
CA TRP A 47 -11.53 -1.43 -5.66
C TRP A 47 -11.98 -1.08 -4.25
N ALA A 48 -11.53 0.06 -3.72
CA ALA A 48 -11.97 0.55 -2.41
C ALA A 48 -13.48 0.82 -2.39
N ARG A 49 -14.02 1.49 -3.41
CA ARG A 49 -15.46 1.79 -3.51
C ARG A 49 -16.31 0.51 -3.58
N ARG A 50 -15.85 -0.51 -4.30
CA ARG A 50 -16.55 -1.79 -4.49
C ARG A 50 -16.23 -2.83 -3.40
N GLY A 51 -15.49 -2.45 -2.35
CA GLY A 51 -15.10 -3.37 -1.26
C GLY A 51 -14.20 -4.54 -1.71
N ARG A 52 -13.47 -4.38 -2.82
CA ARG A 52 -12.52 -5.38 -3.34
C ARG A 52 -11.17 -5.36 -2.60
N ILE A 53 -10.93 -4.33 -1.81
CA ILE A 53 -9.84 -4.18 -0.84
C ILE A 53 -10.40 -3.56 0.45
N ARG A 54 -9.77 -3.83 1.59
CA ARG A 54 -10.13 -3.20 2.88
C ARG A 54 -9.54 -1.79 2.96
N ALA A 55 -10.39 -0.78 2.77
CA ALA A 55 -9.99 0.61 2.82
C ALA A 55 -10.95 1.42 3.70
N ASP A 56 -10.42 2.41 4.40
CA ASP A 56 -11.18 3.29 5.28
C ASP A 56 -11.18 4.73 4.76
N LYS A 57 -12.23 5.50 5.09
CA LYS A 57 -12.28 6.93 4.79
C LYS A 57 -11.77 7.72 6.00
N LYS A 58 -10.54 8.25 5.93
CA LYS A 58 -10.00 9.18 6.95
C LYS A 58 -10.30 10.63 6.57
N LEU A 59 -10.79 11.40 7.55
CA LEU A 59 -10.92 12.85 7.45
C LEU A 59 -9.52 13.48 7.37
N SER A 60 -9.28 14.34 6.39
CA SER A 60 -7.95 14.89 6.12
C SER A 60 -7.57 16.09 7.01
N GLY A 61 -8.42 16.49 7.95
CA GLY A 61 -8.22 17.66 8.82
C GLY A 61 -8.14 19.02 8.10
N ARG A 62 -8.10 19.04 6.76
CA ARG A 62 -7.95 20.24 5.91
C ARG A 62 -8.99 20.31 4.78
N GLY A 63 -10.20 19.80 4.99
CA GLY A 63 -11.30 19.93 4.04
C GLY A 63 -12.47 18.96 4.26
N ALA A 64 -13.57 19.20 3.56
CA ALA A 64 -14.81 18.43 3.65
C ALA A 64 -14.73 17.01 3.04
N HIS A 65 -13.62 16.66 2.40
CA HIS A 65 -13.47 15.41 1.67
C HIS A 65 -12.61 14.41 2.45
N ALA A 66 -13.21 13.27 2.80
CA ALA A 66 -12.50 12.14 3.37
C ALA A 66 -11.69 11.42 2.27
N ARG A 67 -10.48 10.98 2.61
CA ARG A 67 -9.58 10.23 1.72
C ARG A 67 -9.64 8.75 2.04
N TRP A 68 -9.59 7.91 1.01
CA TRP A 68 -9.39 6.47 1.18
C TRP A 68 -7.95 6.20 1.64
N VAL A 69 -7.83 5.40 2.69
CA VAL A 69 -6.56 4.87 3.19
C VAL A 69 -6.64 3.35 3.26
N VAL A 70 -5.52 2.69 3.00
CA VAL A 70 -5.37 1.23 3.05
C VAL A 70 -4.36 0.90 4.13
N SER A 71 -4.70 -0.01 5.04
CA SER A 71 -3.78 -0.42 6.10
C SER A 71 -2.61 -1.23 5.54
N HIS A 72 -1.50 -1.27 6.29
CA HIS A 72 -0.38 -2.15 5.95
C HIS A 72 -0.80 -3.62 5.88
N ASP A 73 -1.62 -4.07 6.82
CA ASP A 73 -2.13 -5.44 6.84
C ASP A 73 -2.93 -5.78 5.58
N GLU A 74 -3.71 -4.83 5.06
CA GLU A 74 -4.42 -5.03 3.80
C GLU A 74 -3.46 -5.08 2.60
N LEU A 75 -2.39 -4.27 2.59
CA LEU A 75 -1.35 -4.38 1.56
C LEU A 75 -0.71 -5.77 1.55
N LEU A 76 -0.37 -6.31 2.73
CA LEU A 76 0.19 -7.66 2.86
C LEU A 76 -0.81 -8.72 2.41
N ARG A 77 -2.08 -8.62 2.84
CA ARG A 77 -3.16 -9.51 2.43
C ARG A 77 -3.34 -9.49 0.91
N TYR A 78 -3.44 -8.31 0.31
CA TYR A 78 -3.60 -8.16 -1.14
C TYR A 78 -2.44 -8.79 -1.90
N ARG A 79 -1.19 -8.61 -1.46
CA ARG A 79 -0.02 -9.23 -2.11
C ARG A 79 -0.07 -10.75 -2.08
N LYS A 80 -0.63 -11.33 -1.00
CA LYS A 80 -0.76 -12.78 -0.82
C LYS A 80 -1.96 -13.37 -1.56
N GLU A 81 -3.10 -12.70 -1.51
CA GLU A 81 -4.41 -13.28 -1.86
C GLU A 81 -5.09 -12.58 -3.05
N GLY A 82 -4.60 -11.42 -3.46
CA GLY A 82 -5.23 -10.59 -4.47
C GLY A 82 -6.49 -9.87 -3.97
N LEU A 83 -7.42 -9.59 -4.88
CA LEU A 83 -8.66 -8.88 -4.57
C LEU A 83 -9.63 -9.76 -3.79
N LEU A 84 -10.37 -9.15 -2.87
CA LEU A 84 -11.51 -9.80 -2.23
C LEU A 84 -12.55 -10.23 -3.28
N PRO A 85 -13.36 -11.27 -3.02
CA PRO A 85 -14.46 -11.65 -3.89
C PRO A 85 -15.48 -10.51 -4.03
N VAL A 86 -16.19 -10.47 -5.15
CA VAL A 86 -17.24 -9.47 -5.39
C VAL A 86 -18.38 -9.71 -4.39
N ASN A 87 -18.64 -8.74 -3.52
CA ASN A 87 -19.77 -8.79 -2.62
C ASN A 87 -21.01 -8.21 -3.31
N ARG A 88 -21.91 -9.09 -3.78
CA ARG A 88 -23.14 -8.72 -4.50
C ARG A 88 -24.11 -7.83 -3.70
N ILE A 89 -23.96 -7.73 -2.38
CA ILE A 89 -24.85 -6.93 -1.52
C ILE A 89 -24.52 -5.44 -1.61
N THR A 90 -23.23 -5.08 -1.66
CA THR A 90 -22.78 -3.68 -1.75
C THR A 90 -23.04 -3.02 -3.10
N ASP A 91 -23.12 -3.81 -4.18
CA ASP A 91 -23.40 -3.30 -5.53
C ASP A 91 -24.89 -2.92 -5.75
N LEU A 92 -25.79 -3.36 -4.85
CA LEU A 92 -27.22 -3.03 -4.90
C LEU A 92 -27.58 -1.76 -4.11
N MET A 93 -26.65 -1.22 -3.32
CA MET A 93 -26.86 -0.04 -2.46
C MET A 93 -25.99 1.17 -2.84
N ALA A 94 -25.24 1.09 -3.94
CA ALA A 94 -24.41 2.17 -4.50
C ALA A 94 -25.05 2.76 -5.76
#